data_AF-A0A1Y5FQ86-F1
#
_entry.id   AF-A0A1Y5FQ86-F1
#
_cell.length_a   1.000
_cell.length_b   1.000
_cell.length_c   1.000
_cell.angle_alpha   90.00
_cell.angle_beta   90.00
_cell.angle_gamma   90.00
#
_symmetry.space_group_name_H-M   'P 1'
#
loop_
_entity.id
_entity.type
_entity.pdbx_description
1 polymer ?
#
loop_
_entity_poly.entity_id
_entity_poly.type
_entity_poly.pdbx_seq_one_letter_code
_entity_poly.pdbx_strand_id
1 'polypeptide(L)'
;MLHECGGRAVGGTDCGALSYPPPGFALLREIEWLAEAIVNMAALRAATSVAARYLRADEDIGVIAPGRYADFLVLSGAPLKDVKELRSLETTYRGGIAYNPQQLIANAPQHEPDGLD
;
A
#
# COMPACT_ATOMS: atom_id res chain seq x y z
N MET A 1 -1.96 -9.51 20.58
CA MET A 1 -1.44 -10.88 20.82
C MET A 1 -0.46 -11.37 19.76
N LEU A 2 -0.85 -11.68 18.51
CA LEU A 2 0.09 -12.27 17.52
C LEU A 2 1.34 -11.41 17.29
N HIS A 3 1.17 -10.11 17.08
CA HIS A 3 2.30 -9.19 16.90
C HIS A 3 3.17 -9.06 18.15
N GLU A 4 2.55 -8.99 19.33
CA GLU A 4 3.25 -8.87 20.62
C GLU A 4 4.08 -10.12 20.94
N CYS A 5 3.65 -11.30 20.49
CA CYS A 5 4.41 -12.55 20.60
C CYS A 5 5.50 -12.69 19.53
N GLY A 6 5.79 -11.65 18.74
CA GLY A 6 6.82 -11.68 17.69
C GLY A 6 6.34 -12.23 16.34
N GLY A 7 5.04 -12.51 16.20
CA GLY A 7 4.43 -12.81 14.91
C GLY A 7 4.52 -11.60 13.97
N ARG A 8 4.64 -11.89 12.66
CA ARG A 8 4.73 -10.87 11.61
C ARG A 8 3.43 -10.81 10.85
N ALA A 9 2.93 -9.60 10.63
CA ALA A 9 1.81 -9.33 9.74
C ALA A 9 2.34 -8.86 8.38
N VAL A 10 1.62 -9.22 7.32
CA VAL A 10 1.83 -8.75 5.96
C VAL A 10 0.50 -8.19 5.47
N GLY A 11 0.52 -7.02 4.84
CA GLY A 11 -0.69 -6.43 4.27
C GLY A 11 -1.16 -7.18 3.03
N GLY A 12 -2.46 -7.45 2.94
CA GLY A 12 -3.09 -8.10 1.80
C GLY A 12 -4.60 -7.89 1.85
N THR A 13 -5.23 -7.61 0.70
CA THR A 13 -6.61 -7.09 0.67
C THR A 13 -7.64 -8.05 0.10
N ASP A 14 -7.18 -9.13 -0.55
CA ASP A 14 -8.02 -10.01 -1.39
C ASP A 14 -8.86 -9.25 -2.45
N CYS A 15 -8.37 -8.06 -2.83
CA CYS A 15 -9.08 -7.16 -3.73
C CYS A 15 -9.10 -7.72 -5.16
N GLY A 16 -10.27 -7.65 -5.79
CA GLY A 16 -10.56 -8.27 -7.09
C GLY A 16 -11.61 -9.37 -7.01
N ALA A 17 -11.89 -9.92 -5.82
CA ALA A 17 -12.96 -10.88 -5.59
C ALA A 17 -14.35 -10.22 -5.39
N LEU A 18 -14.38 -8.98 -4.89
CA LEU A 18 -15.58 -8.17 -4.69
C LEU A 18 -15.38 -6.79 -5.31
N SER A 19 -16.48 -6.16 -5.75
CA SER A 19 -16.45 -4.85 -6.42
C SER A 19 -16.02 -3.69 -5.50
N TYR A 20 -15.99 -3.90 -4.18
CA TYR A 20 -15.64 -2.86 -3.21
C TYR A 20 -14.98 -3.44 -1.94
N PRO A 21 -13.97 -2.76 -1.36
CA PRO A 21 -13.29 -1.56 -1.87
C PRO A 21 -12.42 -1.86 -3.11
N PRO A 22 -12.28 -0.89 -4.05
CA PRO A 22 -11.55 -1.10 -5.29
C PRO A 22 -10.03 -1.24 -5.06
N PRO A 23 -9.30 -1.79 -6.06
CA PRO A 23 -7.86 -1.91 -6.03
C PRO A 23 -7.16 -0.58 -5.70
N GLY A 24 -6.05 -0.66 -4.96
CA GLY A 24 -5.36 0.52 -4.41
C GLY A 24 -5.98 1.02 -3.11
N PHE A 25 -7.26 1.42 -3.13
CA PHE A 25 -7.94 1.96 -1.94
C PHE A 25 -8.16 0.94 -0.83
N ALA A 26 -8.40 -0.32 -1.19
CA ALA A 26 -8.49 -1.42 -0.24
C ALA A 26 -7.23 -1.53 0.65
N LEU A 27 -6.04 -1.31 0.06
CA LEU A 27 -4.78 -1.44 0.80
C LEU A 27 -4.56 -0.29 1.78
N LEU A 28 -5.00 0.92 1.42
CA LEU A 28 -4.99 2.05 2.37
C LEU A 28 -5.84 1.73 3.60
N ARG A 29 -7.02 1.13 3.40
CA ARG A 29 -7.89 0.73 4.51
C ARG A 29 -7.30 -0.40 5.34
N GLU A 30 -6.68 -1.39 4.71
CA GLU A 30 -5.97 -2.47 5.38
C GLU A 30 -4.84 -1.94 6.27
N ILE A 31 -4.06 -0.96 5.80
CA ILE A 31 -3.00 -0.34 6.60
C ILE A 31 -3.58 0.43 7.80
N GLU A 32 -4.71 1.12 7.63
CA GLU A 32 -5.43 1.77 8.73
C GLU A 32 -5.84 0.74 9.81
N TRP A 33 -6.42 -0.40 9.40
CA TRP A 33 -6.79 -1.46 10.35
C TRP A 33 -5.60 -2.13 11.01
N LEU A 34 -4.51 -2.37 10.27
CA LEU A 34 -3.27 -2.84 10.86
C LEU A 34 -2.77 -1.84 11.90
N ALA A 35 -2.79 -0.53 11.62
CA ALA A 35 -2.36 0.49 12.57
C ALA A 35 -3.26 0.62 13.81
N GLU A 36 -4.53 0.19 13.74
CA GLU A 36 -5.39 0.06 14.92
C GLU A 36 -4.98 -1.14 15.79
N ALA A 37 -4.50 -2.22 15.16
CA ALA A 37 -4.09 -3.45 15.84
C ALA A 37 -2.62 -3.44 16.31
N ILE A 38 -1.75 -2.69 15.62
CA ILE A 38 -0.30 -2.62 15.83
C ILE A 38 0.22 -1.19 15.62
N VAL A 39 1.44 -0.87 16.03
CA VAL A 39 1.94 0.52 15.88
C VAL A 39 2.10 0.96 14.41
N ASN A 40 1.89 2.25 14.11
CA ASN A 40 1.96 2.83 12.75
C ASN A 40 3.18 2.38 11.93
N MET A 41 4.37 2.43 12.54
CA MET A 41 5.61 1.99 11.88
C MET A 41 5.56 0.50 11.49
N ALA A 42 4.97 -0.36 12.33
CA ALA A 42 4.84 -1.77 12.04
C ALA A 42 3.81 -2.03 10.93
N ALA A 43 2.69 -1.30 10.91
CA ALA A 43 1.71 -1.36 9.83
C ALA A 43 2.31 -0.93 8.47
N LEU A 44 3.06 0.17 8.44
CA LEU A 44 3.77 0.61 7.24
C LEU A 44 4.79 -0.43 6.76
N ARG A 45 5.53 -1.05 7.70
CA ARG A 45 6.47 -2.14 7.37
C ARG A 45 5.76 -3.37 6.83
N ALA A 46 4.58 -3.71 7.36
CA ALA A 46 3.76 -4.84 6.91
C ALA A 46 3.35 -4.71 5.43
N ALA A 47 3.17 -3.49 4.92
CA ALA A 47 2.87 -3.21 3.52
C ALA A 47 4.11 -2.91 2.64
N THR A 48 5.32 -2.86 3.22
CA THR A 48 6.56 -2.50 2.50
C THR A 48 7.64 -3.56 2.71
N SER A 49 8.63 -3.29 3.56
CA SER A 49 9.81 -4.15 3.78
C SER A 49 9.46 -5.59 4.21
N VAL A 50 8.42 -5.77 5.03
CA VAL A 50 8.01 -7.12 5.48
C VAL A 50 7.29 -7.84 4.34
N ALA A 51 6.41 -7.18 3.60
CA ALA A 51 5.78 -7.76 2.41
C ALA A 51 6.83 -8.18 1.37
N ALA A 52 7.78 -7.31 1.04
CA ALA A 52 8.85 -7.61 0.09
C ALA A 52 9.65 -8.85 0.50
N ARG A 53 9.99 -8.97 1.79
CA ARG A 53 10.71 -10.15 2.30
C ARG A 53 9.90 -11.44 2.18
N TYR A 54 8.60 -11.39 2.45
CA TYR A 54 7.72 -12.56 2.32
C TYR A 54 7.48 -12.96 0.85
N LEU A 55 7.54 -11.99 -0.05
CA LEU A 55 7.49 -12.21 -1.51
C LEU A 55 8.85 -12.58 -2.11
N ARG A 56 9.92 -12.64 -1.30
CA ARG A 56 11.31 -12.89 -1.74
C ARG A 56 11.81 -11.87 -2.78
N ALA A 57 11.37 -10.62 -2.62
CA ALA A 57 11.70 -9.49 -3.47
C ALA A 57 12.43 -8.38 -2.69
N ASP A 58 12.96 -8.71 -1.50
CA ASP A 58 13.59 -7.75 -0.59
C ASP A 58 15.00 -7.31 -1.02
N GLU A 59 15.55 -7.87 -2.10
CA GLU A 59 16.73 -7.33 -2.77
C GLU A 59 16.38 -6.17 -3.72
N ASP A 60 15.15 -6.14 -4.23
CA ASP A 60 14.74 -5.22 -5.31
C ASP A 60 13.81 -4.10 -4.83
N ILE A 61 12.89 -4.37 -3.90
CA ILE A 61 11.81 -3.45 -3.49
C ILE A 61 11.59 -3.43 -1.96
N GLY A 62 10.65 -2.57 -1.52
CA GLY A 62 10.16 -2.52 -0.14
C GLY A 62 10.99 -1.68 0.84
N VAL A 63 12.17 -1.20 0.42
CA VAL A 63 13.03 -0.28 1.19
C VAL A 63 13.67 0.72 0.23
N ILE A 64 13.78 1.98 0.64
CA ILE A 64 14.57 2.98 -0.07
C ILE A 64 16.05 2.75 0.24
N ALA A 65 16.79 2.17 -0.71
CA ALA A 65 18.23 1.92 -0.59
C ALA A 65 18.91 1.93 -1.97
N PRO A 66 20.23 2.21 -2.05
CA PRO A 66 20.98 2.12 -3.28
C PRO A 66 20.88 0.73 -3.94
N GLY A 67 20.77 0.69 -5.27
CA GLY A 67 20.69 -0.55 -6.04
C GLY A 67 19.27 -1.14 -6.16
N ARG A 68 18.28 -0.61 -5.45
CA ARG A 68 16.88 -1.04 -5.48
C ARG A 68 16.07 -0.23 -6.49
N TYR A 69 14.91 -0.75 -6.90
CA TYR A 69 13.99 0.01 -7.74
C TYR A 69 13.53 1.28 -7.00
N ALA A 70 13.43 2.38 -7.74
CA ALA A 70 12.89 3.64 -7.26
C ALA A 70 11.36 3.58 -7.18
N ASP A 71 10.87 2.74 -6.25
CA ASP A 71 9.47 2.51 -5.92
C ASP A 71 9.16 3.18 -4.57
N PHE A 72 8.54 4.36 -4.61
CA PHE A 72 8.23 5.12 -3.41
C PHE A 72 7.05 6.08 -3.61
N LEU A 73 6.55 6.61 -2.50
CA LEU A 73 5.45 7.57 -2.47
C LEU A 73 5.94 8.91 -1.95
N VAL A 74 5.43 10.00 -2.52
CA VAL A 74 5.59 11.36 -2.01
C VAL A 74 4.28 11.80 -1.38
N LEU A 75 4.34 12.19 -0.11
CA LEU A 75 3.18 12.54 0.72
C LEU A 75 3.39 13.95 1.28
N SER A 76 2.33 14.77 1.36
CA SER A 76 2.38 16.04 2.12
C SER A 76 2.18 15.84 3.62
N GLY A 77 1.60 14.71 4.02
CA GLY A 77 1.30 14.33 5.38
C GLY A 77 2.34 13.40 6.02
N ALA A 78 2.19 13.19 7.34
CA ALA A 78 3.15 12.40 8.14
C ALA A 78 2.54 11.06 8.60
N PRO A 79 2.70 9.96 7.84
CA PRO A 79 2.03 8.68 8.10
C PRO A 79 2.53 7.95 9.37
N LEU A 80 3.67 8.37 9.92
CA LEU A 80 4.12 7.88 11.22
C LEU A 80 3.31 8.45 12.40
N LYS A 81 2.72 9.64 12.23
CA LYS A 81 1.84 10.26 13.22
C LYS A 81 0.42 9.74 13.10
N ASP A 82 -0.11 9.70 11.88
CA ASP A 82 -1.42 9.11 11.56
C ASP A 82 -1.33 8.44 10.18
N VAL A 83 -1.56 7.13 10.11
CA VAL A 83 -1.47 6.38 8.85
C VAL A 83 -2.50 6.82 7.81
N LYS A 84 -3.57 7.52 8.20
CA LYS A 84 -4.53 8.13 7.26
C LYS A 84 -3.88 9.17 6.37
N GLU A 85 -2.75 9.74 6.80
CA GLU A 85 -1.93 10.65 6.00
C GLU A 85 -1.33 9.99 4.75
N LEU A 86 -1.40 8.66 4.58
CA LEU A 86 -1.14 8.02 3.27
C LEU A 86 -2.07 8.54 2.16
N ARG A 87 -3.23 9.10 2.51
CA ARG A 87 -4.18 9.72 1.57
C ARG A 87 -3.74 11.10 1.08
N SER A 88 -2.70 11.68 1.69
CA SER A 88 -2.06 12.92 1.23
C SER A 88 -1.10 12.70 0.05
N LEU A 89 -1.26 11.58 -0.67
CA LEU A 89 -0.40 11.17 -1.77
C LEU A 89 -0.39 12.20 -2.90
N GLU A 90 0.80 12.74 -3.17
CA GLU A 90 1.03 13.72 -4.24
C GLU A 90 1.58 13.07 -5.50
N THR A 91 2.49 12.10 -5.36
CA THR A 91 3.14 11.44 -6.48
C THR A 91 3.55 10.03 -6.11
N THR A 92 3.36 9.11 -7.05
CA THR A 92 3.87 7.73 -6.94
C THR A 92 5.04 7.57 -7.90
N TYR A 93 6.14 7.03 -7.42
CA TYR A 93 7.25 6.60 -8.26
C TYR A 93 7.23 5.08 -8.38
N ARG A 94 7.36 4.58 -9.62
CA ARG A 94 7.51 3.16 -9.92
C ARG A 94 8.64 2.99 -10.94
N GLY A 95 9.68 2.25 -10.58
CA GLY A 95 10.88 2.08 -11.39
C GLY A 95 11.58 3.39 -11.73
N GLY A 96 11.41 4.44 -10.91
CA GLY A 96 11.94 5.78 -11.18
C GLY A 96 11.05 6.66 -12.08
N ILE A 97 9.91 6.16 -12.56
CA ILE A 97 8.94 6.94 -13.33
C ILE A 97 7.92 7.54 -12.38
N ALA A 98 7.70 8.85 -12.48
CA ALA A 98 6.71 9.58 -11.69
C ALA A 98 5.31 9.44 -12.31
N TYR A 99 4.32 9.19 -11.45
CA TYR A 99 2.91 9.11 -11.82
C TYR A 99 2.08 10.05 -10.92
N ASN A 100 1.21 10.84 -11.55
CA ASN A 100 0.24 11.67 -10.86
C ASN A 100 -0.99 10.81 -10.46
N PRO A 101 -1.33 10.70 -9.17
CA PRO A 101 -2.44 9.86 -8.71
C PRO A 101 -3.80 10.27 -9.30
N GLN A 102 -4.06 11.57 -9.45
CA GLN A 102 -5.33 12.06 -9.99
C GLN A 102 -5.49 11.68 -11.46
N GLN A 103 -4.41 11.74 -12.24
CA GLN A 103 -4.38 11.27 -13.63
C GLN A 103 -4.55 9.74 -13.72
N LEU A 104 -3.92 8.97 -12.82
CA LEU A 104 -4.10 7.52 -12.78
C LEU A 104 -5.56 7.13 -12.51
N ILE A 105 -6.21 7.81 -11.56
CA ILE A 105 -7.62 7.59 -11.23
C ILE A 105 -8.53 8.00 -12.38
N ALA A 106 -8.29 9.16 -13.00
CA ALA A 106 -9.09 9.64 -14.13
C ALA A 106 -9.00 8.71 -15.36
N ASN A 107 -7.86 8.05 -15.54
CA ASN A 107 -7.62 7.10 -16.63
C ASN A 107 -7.91 5.64 -16.24
N ALA A 108 -8.41 5.39 -15.02
CA ALA A 108 -8.71 4.04 -14.58
C ALA A 108 -9.82 3.45 -15.46
N PRO A 109 -9.69 2.18 -15.90
CA PRO A 109 -10.72 1.52 -16.68
C PRO A 109 -12.06 1.57 -15.94
N GLN A 110 -13.09 2.07 -16.60
CA GLN A 110 -14.45 1.96 -16.10
C GLN A 110 -14.96 0.58 -16.50
N HIS A 111 -15.11 -0.32 -15.55
CA HIS A 111 -15.82 -1.58 -15.79
C HIS A 111 -17.26 -1.39 -15.34
N GLU A 112 -18.19 -1.30 -16.29
CA GLU A 112 -19.59 -1.61 -16.00
C GLU A 112 -19.66 -3.12 -15.74
N PRO A 113 -20.31 -3.57 -14.65
CA PRO A 113 -20.46 -5.00 -14.41
C PRO A 113 -21.24 -5.60 -15.58
N ASP A 114 -20.64 -6.56 -16.29
CA ASP A 114 -21.34 -7.31 -17.33
C ASP A 114 -22.52 -8.09 -16.69
N GLY A 115 -23.75 -7.73 -17.06
CA GLY A 115 -24.95 -8.56 -16.88
C GLY A 115 -25.54 -8.65 -15.47
N LEU A 116 -26.11 -7.55 -14.97
CA LEU A 116 -27.16 -7.59 -13.93
C LEU A 116 -28.52 -7.27 -14.57
N ASP A 117 -28.91 -8.12 -15.51
CA ASP A 117 -30.24 -8.18 -16.13
C ASP A 117 -30.93 -9.47 -15.71
#